data_AF-A0A1F9LMJ1-F1
#
_entry.id   AF-A0A1F9LMJ1-F1
#
_cell.length_a   1.000
_cell.length_b   1.000
_cell.length_c   1.000
_cell.angle_alpha   90.00
_cell.angle_beta   90.00
_cell.angle_gamma   90.00
#
_symmetry.space_group_name_H-M   'P 1'
#
loop_
_entity.id
_entity.type
_entity.pdbx_description
1 polymer ?
#
loop_
_entity_poly.entity_id
_entity_poly.type
_entity_poly.pdbx_seq_one_letter_code
_entity_poly.pdbx_strand_id
1 'polypeptide(L)'
;MESCNSSGLGLLDHGRMYRLPWSLTDNAMSWLEITTRCNLHCRGCYRDPHKDGHKSLEQLRAELEVFRRLRRSDAMAIAGGDPLVHPELVELVELVRTLGWKPQLNTNGLALTPELLRRLQGAGVASITFHVDTTQTRQGIEAASEAALLPLRLQYAELLAAENGPCCGFNCTVHEKNLHEVGLLSRWAAEHADTVHSFHFILYRDPTMAGHLTTFAAGREVAPDERYRDTELGVLRPVEASEVVAALTEADPLYRPSAYLSGTQDLASSKWTLATRFVLGGTVLGYAGPRFQELTQTLHHLFKGRYLAVSTRAQLAAGRLMLALFFFLDAGVRAAALAWVKAVLRDPKLFREKVHTQSLLILQAIDFLPDGKMNMCDGCPDMTVHEGTLYWSCRLEEIKEYGTFLTAIPRNRPEQ
;
A
#
# COMPACT_ATOMS: atom_id res chain seq x y z
N MET A 1 -34.45 -3.54 10.83
CA MET A 1 -34.32 -4.85 11.47
C MET A 1 -33.62 -5.77 10.49
N GLU A 2 -32.36 -6.06 10.79
CA GLU A 2 -31.51 -7.14 10.25
C GLU A 2 -31.55 -7.44 8.74
N SER A 3 -30.75 -6.70 7.98
CA SER A 3 -30.00 -7.28 6.85
C SER A 3 -28.52 -6.93 7.00
N CYS A 4 -27.91 -7.41 8.08
CA CYS A 4 -26.46 -7.40 8.21
C CYS A 4 -25.91 -8.49 7.28
N ASN A 5 -25.16 -8.05 6.28
CA ASN A 5 -24.46 -8.85 5.27
C ASN A 5 -23.49 -9.83 5.97
N SER A 6 -23.99 -11.01 6.35
CA SER A 6 -23.23 -12.05 7.06
C SER A 6 -22.31 -12.88 6.14
N SER A 7 -22.28 -12.59 4.84
CA SER A 7 -21.45 -13.33 3.87
C SER A 7 -19.98 -12.87 3.84
N GLY A 8 -19.65 -11.66 4.30
CA GLY A 8 -18.27 -11.12 4.27
C GLY A 8 -17.51 -11.16 5.60
N LEU A 9 -18.23 -11.16 6.74
CA LEU A 9 -17.64 -11.08 8.09
C LEU A 9 -16.76 -12.31 8.45
N GLY A 10 -17.00 -13.46 7.84
CA GLY A 10 -16.17 -14.66 8.06
C GLY A 10 -14.83 -14.67 7.34
N LEU A 11 -14.58 -13.75 6.39
CA LEU A 11 -13.37 -13.75 5.57
C LEU A 11 -12.22 -12.92 6.17
N LEU A 12 -12.53 -11.93 7.02
CA LEU A 12 -11.58 -11.13 7.77
C LEU A 12 -11.62 -11.48 9.26
N ASP A 13 -11.32 -12.74 9.57
CA ASP A 13 -11.20 -13.19 10.96
C ASP A 13 -9.81 -12.87 11.52
N HIS A 14 -9.75 -11.85 12.38
CA HIS A 14 -8.53 -11.40 13.06
C HIS A 14 -7.85 -12.51 13.87
N GLY A 15 -8.61 -13.49 14.38
CA GLY A 15 -8.05 -14.64 15.13
C GLY A 15 -7.25 -15.60 14.27
N ARG A 16 -7.35 -15.50 12.93
CA ARG A 16 -6.65 -16.36 11.96
C ARG A 16 -5.49 -15.66 11.26
N MET A 17 -5.25 -14.40 11.59
CA MET A 17 -4.20 -13.57 11.00
C MET A 17 -3.20 -13.11 12.07
N TYR A 18 -1.97 -12.82 11.65
CA TYR A 18 -0.97 -12.22 12.51
C TYR A 18 -1.23 -10.71 12.65
N ARG A 19 -1.48 -10.22 13.87
CA ARG A 19 -1.51 -8.77 14.12
C ARG A 19 -0.10 -8.23 14.02
N LEU A 20 0.14 -7.37 13.04
CA LEU A 20 1.45 -6.74 12.84
C LEU A 20 1.81 -5.95 14.11
N PRO A 21 3.02 -6.13 14.66
CA PRO A 21 3.45 -5.49 15.92
C PRO A 21 3.90 -4.04 15.70
N TRP A 22 3.39 -3.41 14.64
CA TRP A 22 3.80 -2.08 14.24
C TRP A 22 3.15 -1.03 15.14
N SER A 23 3.93 -0.03 15.50
CA SER A 23 3.53 1.09 16.35
C SER A 23 3.96 2.41 15.71
N LEU A 24 3.65 3.53 16.36
CA LEU A 24 4.07 4.85 15.88
C LEU A 24 5.60 5.02 15.90
N THR A 25 6.30 4.41 16.85
CA THR A 25 7.75 4.58 17.07
C THR A 25 8.60 3.42 16.55
N ASP A 26 8.01 2.23 16.35
CA ASP A 26 8.69 1.06 15.77
C ASP A 26 7.78 0.43 14.70
N ASN A 27 8.21 0.53 13.45
CA ASN A 27 7.37 0.22 12.30
C ASN A 27 8.21 -0.39 11.15
N ALA A 28 7.55 -0.93 10.14
CA ALA A 28 8.24 -1.38 8.93
C ALA A 28 8.70 -0.17 8.07
N MET A 29 7.88 0.89 8.01
CA MET A 29 8.03 1.97 7.03
C MET A 29 7.88 3.37 7.66
N SER A 30 8.38 4.39 6.96
CA SER A 30 8.07 5.80 7.18
C SER A 30 7.79 6.50 5.85
N TRP A 31 7.01 7.57 5.85
CA TRP A 31 6.50 8.22 4.63
C TRP A 31 7.02 9.64 4.48
N LEU A 32 7.88 9.88 3.50
CA LEU A 32 8.51 11.16 3.23
C LEU A 32 7.87 11.81 2.00
N GLU A 33 7.15 12.91 2.21
CA GLU A 33 6.57 13.70 1.12
C GLU A 33 7.55 14.77 0.65
N ILE A 34 8.05 14.65 -0.58
CA ILE A 34 9.19 15.48 -1.04
C ILE A 34 8.76 16.67 -1.89
N THR A 35 7.55 16.63 -2.42
CA THR A 35 7.02 17.64 -3.33
C THR A 35 5.51 17.60 -3.32
N THR A 36 4.83 18.72 -3.57
CA THR A 36 3.42 18.70 -3.96
C THR A 36 3.24 18.64 -5.47
N ARG A 37 4.25 19.05 -6.25
CA ARG A 37 4.18 19.03 -7.72
C ARG A 37 4.00 17.63 -8.27
N CYS A 38 3.19 17.52 -9.31
CA CYS A 38 2.93 16.30 -10.07
C CYS A 38 2.83 16.64 -11.57
N ASN A 39 3.23 15.71 -12.43
CA ASN A 39 3.10 15.79 -13.89
C ASN A 39 1.84 15.08 -14.41
N LEU A 40 0.93 14.66 -13.52
CA LEU A 40 -0.36 14.06 -13.82
C LEU A 40 -1.45 14.66 -12.94
N HIS A 41 -2.69 14.50 -13.40
CA HIS A 41 -3.88 14.81 -12.62
C HIS A 41 -4.69 13.53 -12.40
N CYS A 42 -5.10 13.28 -11.15
CA CYS A 42 -5.94 12.15 -10.78
C CYS A 42 -7.23 12.64 -10.16
N ARG A 43 -8.37 12.07 -10.58
CA ARG A 43 -9.65 12.25 -9.88
C ARG A 43 -9.55 11.63 -8.49
N GLY A 44 -10.05 12.31 -7.46
CA GLY A 44 -9.93 11.92 -6.06
C GLY A 44 -8.56 12.19 -5.41
N CYS A 45 -7.64 12.92 -6.05
CA CYS A 45 -6.40 13.32 -5.41
C CYS A 45 -6.62 14.49 -4.45
N TYR A 46 -6.31 14.32 -3.17
CA TYR A 46 -6.45 15.38 -2.17
C TYR A 46 -5.28 16.35 -2.10
N ARG A 47 -4.22 16.10 -2.88
CA ARG A 47 -3.01 16.92 -2.85
C ARG A 47 -3.12 18.06 -3.86
N ASP A 48 -3.02 19.29 -3.38
CA ASP A 48 -2.91 20.48 -4.25
C ASP A 48 -1.48 20.59 -4.82
N PRO A 49 -1.29 20.42 -6.15
CA PRO A 49 0.04 20.46 -6.74
C PRO A 49 0.68 21.86 -6.79
N HIS A 50 -0.09 22.92 -6.50
CA HIS A 50 0.34 24.31 -6.63
C HIS A 50 0.74 24.97 -5.30
N LYS A 51 0.52 24.30 -4.16
CA LYS A 51 0.66 24.91 -2.82
C LYS A 51 2.10 25.03 -2.32
N ASP A 52 2.82 23.91 -2.11
CA ASP A 52 4.10 23.92 -1.37
C ASP A 52 5.35 23.74 -2.28
N GLY A 53 5.22 23.14 -3.47
CA GLY A 53 6.33 22.98 -4.41
C GLY A 53 7.28 21.82 -4.06
N HIS A 54 8.55 21.92 -4.47
CA HIS A 54 9.61 20.96 -4.14
C HIS A 54 10.29 21.35 -2.82
N LYS A 55 10.50 20.38 -1.92
CA LYS A 55 11.31 20.60 -0.71
C LYS A 55 12.79 20.54 -1.07
N SER A 56 13.62 21.43 -0.50
CA SER A 56 15.07 21.35 -0.69
C SER A 56 15.65 20.12 0.02
N LEU A 57 16.82 19.64 -0.42
CA LEU A 57 17.55 18.58 0.31
C LEU A 57 17.84 18.93 1.77
N GLU A 58 17.97 20.22 2.12
CA GLU A 58 18.15 20.65 3.51
C GLU A 58 16.89 20.40 4.35
N GLN A 59 15.72 20.79 3.83
CA GLN A 59 14.43 20.52 4.49
C GLN A 59 14.20 19.01 4.64
N LEU A 60 14.48 18.25 3.58
CA LEU A 60 14.33 16.79 3.58
C LEU A 60 15.30 16.12 4.56
N ARG A 61 16.54 16.61 4.67
CA ARG A 61 17.49 16.14 5.68
C ARG A 61 16.96 16.40 7.09
N ALA A 62 16.38 17.57 7.36
CA ALA A 62 15.79 17.86 8.66
C ALA A 62 14.62 16.92 8.99
N GLU A 63 13.75 16.60 8.02
CA GLU A 63 12.67 15.63 8.21
C GLU A 63 13.19 14.20 8.45
N LEU A 64 14.23 13.78 7.73
CA LEU A 64 14.90 12.50 7.95
C LEU A 64 15.50 12.40 9.35
N GLU A 65 16.05 13.48 9.90
CA GLU A 65 16.52 13.52 11.29
C GLU A 65 15.37 13.37 12.31
N VAL A 66 14.21 13.97 12.02
CA VAL A 66 13.00 13.77 12.84
C VAL A 66 12.58 12.30 12.83
N PHE A 67 12.53 11.66 11.66
CA PHE A 67 12.28 10.23 11.57
C PHE A 67 13.29 9.42 12.38
N ARG A 68 14.60 9.68 12.23
CA ARG A 68 15.65 8.97 12.98
C ARG A 68 15.47 9.07 14.49
N ARG A 69 15.01 10.23 14.99
CA ARG A 69 14.76 10.48 16.41
C ARG A 69 13.48 9.81 16.91
N LEU A 70 12.40 9.86 16.15
CA LEU A 70 11.06 9.50 16.63
C LEU A 70 10.60 8.10 16.20
N ARG A 71 11.18 7.55 15.13
CA ARG A 71 10.65 6.36 14.47
C ARG A 71 11.72 5.45 13.87
N ARG A 72 11.72 4.21 14.31
CA ARG A 72 12.51 3.12 13.75
C ARG A 72 11.75 2.48 12.59
N SER A 73 12.39 2.38 11.44
CA SER A 73 11.82 1.78 10.23
C SER A 73 12.87 1.19 9.29
N ASP A 74 12.50 0.13 8.56
CA ASP A 74 13.35 -0.53 7.58
C ASP A 74 13.38 0.22 6.24
N ALA A 75 12.24 0.76 5.81
CA ALA A 75 12.11 1.49 4.56
C ALA A 75 11.62 2.93 4.75
N MET A 76 12.02 3.79 3.82
CA MET A 76 11.50 5.14 3.65
C MET A 76 10.75 5.21 2.32
N ALA A 77 9.43 5.32 2.40
CA ALA A 77 8.55 5.55 1.26
C ALA A 77 8.62 7.02 0.86
N ILE A 78 9.25 7.29 -0.27
CA ILE A 78 9.41 8.59 -0.89
C ILE A 78 8.20 8.82 -1.82
N ALA A 79 7.41 9.84 -1.49
CA ALA A 79 6.13 10.14 -2.13
C ALA A 79 5.86 11.66 -2.16
N GLY A 80 4.60 12.06 -2.32
CA GLY A 80 4.15 13.46 -2.38
C GLY A 80 3.14 13.64 -3.51
N GLY A 81 3.35 14.63 -4.37
CA GLY A 81 2.76 14.68 -5.71
C GLY A 81 3.30 13.52 -6.55
N ASP A 82 4.34 13.76 -7.34
CA ASP A 82 5.12 12.66 -7.91
C ASP A 82 6.63 12.85 -7.64
N PRO A 83 7.33 11.86 -7.07
CA PRO A 83 8.73 12.03 -6.73
C PRO A 83 9.65 12.14 -7.95
N LEU A 84 9.27 11.59 -9.11
CA LEU A 84 10.10 11.64 -10.32
C LEU A 84 10.22 13.04 -10.93
N VAL A 85 9.35 13.97 -10.55
CA VAL A 85 9.47 15.38 -10.96
C VAL A 85 10.40 16.19 -10.06
N HIS A 86 10.93 15.61 -8.97
CA HIS A 86 11.83 16.29 -8.07
C HIS A 86 13.24 16.40 -8.67
N PRO A 87 13.83 17.60 -8.79
CA PRO A 87 15.11 17.79 -9.48
C PRO A 87 16.29 17.08 -8.80
N GLU A 88 16.24 16.95 -7.47
CA GLU A 88 17.29 16.32 -6.64
C GLU A 88 16.90 14.91 -6.15
N LEU A 89 16.05 14.19 -6.89
CA LEU A 89 15.55 12.88 -6.45
C LEU A 89 16.68 11.85 -6.24
N VAL A 90 17.67 11.81 -7.14
CA VAL A 90 18.73 10.80 -7.10
C VAL A 90 19.60 10.99 -5.86
N GLU A 91 19.96 12.24 -5.58
CA GLU A 91 20.71 12.69 -4.39
C GLU A 91 19.94 12.36 -3.10
N LEU A 92 18.61 12.55 -3.10
CA LEU A 92 17.77 12.17 -1.98
C LEU A 92 17.75 10.66 -1.74
N VAL A 93 17.62 9.85 -2.80
CA VAL A 93 17.64 8.38 -2.69
C VAL A 93 18.96 7.90 -2.09
N GLU A 94 20.08 8.48 -2.52
CA GLU A 94 21.40 8.18 -1.97
C GLU A 94 21.50 8.58 -0.49
N LEU A 95 20.95 9.76 -0.12
CA LEU A 95 20.90 10.22 1.26
C LEU A 95 20.10 9.25 2.15
N VAL A 96 18.89 8.86 1.73
CA VAL A 96 18.04 7.91 2.45
C VAL A 96 18.75 6.57 2.64
N ARG A 97 19.41 6.08 1.58
CA ARG A 97 20.18 4.84 1.61
C ARG A 97 21.37 4.93 2.58
N THR A 98 22.07 6.05 2.60
CA THR A 98 23.25 6.29 3.46
C THR A 98 22.86 6.38 4.93
N LEU A 99 21.68 6.92 5.23
CA LEU A 99 21.11 6.95 6.59
C LEU A 99 20.58 5.59 7.06
N GLY A 100 20.64 4.56 6.20
CA GLY A 100 20.38 3.18 6.57
C GLY A 100 18.94 2.73 6.40
N TRP A 101 18.11 3.48 5.67
CA TRP A 101 16.80 3.02 5.19
C TRP A 101 16.92 2.38 3.81
N LYS A 102 15.94 1.54 3.47
CA LYS A 102 15.67 1.13 2.09
C LYS A 102 14.82 2.20 1.40
N PRO A 103 15.32 2.91 0.38
CA PRO A 103 14.50 3.89 -0.35
C PRO A 103 13.46 3.17 -1.20
N GLN A 104 12.19 3.54 -1.03
CA GLN A 104 11.07 3.06 -1.84
C GLN A 104 10.42 4.25 -2.53
N LEU A 105 10.24 4.20 -3.86
CA LEU A 105 9.52 5.25 -4.58
C LEU A 105 8.05 4.87 -4.77
N ASN A 106 7.12 5.77 -4.43
CA ASN A 106 5.73 5.70 -4.85
C ASN A 106 5.50 6.74 -5.95
N THR A 107 5.25 6.30 -7.18
CA THR A 107 5.23 7.19 -8.34
C THR A 107 4.17 6.78 -9.35
N ASN A 108 3.72 7.72 -10.17
CA ASN A 108 2.90 7.46 -11.35
C ASN A 108 3.69 6.89 -12.55
N GLY A 109 5.03 6.90 -12.49
CA GLY A 109 5.94 6.32 -13.49
C GLY A 109 6.16 7.16 -14.76
N LEU A 110 5.42 8.24 -14.99
CA LEU A 110 5.41 8.95 -16.27
C LEU A 110 6.77 9.56 -16.65
N ALA A 111 7.51 10.08 -15.67
CA ALA A 111 8.83 10.67 -15.89
C ALA A 111 9.98 9.65 -15.80
N LEU A 112 9.70 8.37 -15.60
CA LEU A 112 10.73 7.35 -15.44
C LEU A 112 11.31 6.95 -16.80
N THR A 113 12.55 7.36 -17.05
CA THR A 113 13.32 6.90 -18.21
C THR A 113 14.29 5.78 -17.81
N PRO A 114 14.77 4.96 -18.76
CA PRO A 114 15.83 3.98 -18.47
C PRO A 114 17.09 4.63 -17.87
N GLU A 115 17.45 5.83 -18.32
CA GLU A 115 18.59 6.58 -17.77
C GLU A 115 18.35 6.97 -16.30
N LEU A 116 17.19 7.54 -16.00
CA LEU A 116 16.85 7.90 -14.62
C LEU A 116 16.77 6.65 -13.73
N LEU A 117 16.21 5.55 -14.23
CA LEU A 117 16.17 4.27 -13.52
C LEU A 117 17.57 3.79 -13.15
N ARG A 118 18.53 3.79 -14.08
CA ARG A 118 19.93 3.41 -13.81
C ARG A 118 20.58 4.31 -12.76
N ARG A 119 20.32 5.62 -12.80
CA ARG A 119 20.80 6.57 -11.78
C ARG A 119 20.20 6.26 -10.40
N LEU A 120 18.91 5.99 -10.32
CA LEU A 120 18.22 5.62 -9.08
C LEU A 120 18.73 4.29 -8.51
N GLN A 121 19.00 3.30 -9.38
CA GLN A 121 19.64 2.04 -9.00
C GLN A 121 21.04 2.28 -8.43
N GLY A 122 21.85 3.11 -9.07
CA GLY A 122 23.17 3.52 -8.58
C GLY A 122 23.10 4.19 -7.20
N ALA A 123 22.07 5.01 -6.96
CA ALA A 123 21.80 5.63 -5.66
C ALA A 123 21.24 4.67 -4.59
N GLY A 124 20.83 3.46 -4.98
CA GLY A 124 20.40 2.40 -4.06
C GLY A 124 18.90 2.32 -3.80
N VAL A 125 18.06 2.74 -4.74
CA VAL A 125 16.60 2.48 -4.67
C VAL A 125 16.32 0.98 -4.49
N ALA A 126 15.48 0.63 -3.52
CA ALA A 126 15.17 -0.77 -3.18
C ALA A 126 13.89 -1.27 -3.85
N SER A 127 12.89 -0.41 -3.97
CA SER A 127 11.62 -0.72 -4.63
C SER A 127 11.02 0.52 -5.30
N ILE A 128 10.26 0.28 -6.38
CA ILE A 128 9.43 1.28 -7.04
C ILE A 128 8.02 0.69 -7.13
N THR A 129 7.05 1.43 -6.62
CA THR A 129 5.63 1.09 -6.65
C THR A 129 4.92 2.09 -7.55
N PHE A 130 4.36 1.59 -8.64
CA PHE A 130 3.68 2.39 -9.64
C PHE A 130 2.20 2.54 -9.31
N HIS A 131 1.74 3.77 -9.16
CA HIS A 131 0.31 4.06 -9.15
C HIS A 131 -0.19 4.11 -10.58
N VAL A 132 -1.02 3.12 -10.95
CA VAL A 132 -1.70 3.06 -12.25
C VAL A 132 -3.12 2.66 -11.97
N ASP A 133 -4.10 3.52 -12.29
CA ASP A 133 -5.53 3.21 -12.22
C ASP A 133 -6.37 4.16 -13.08
N THR A 134 -7.65 3.88 -13.15
CA THR A 134 -8.67 4.62 -13.92
C THR A 134 -8.93 6.04 -13.43
N THR A 135 -8.36 6.45 -12.30
CA THR A 135 -8.50 7.82 -11.79
C THR A 135 -7.59 8.81 -12.53
N GLN A 136 -6.54 8.32 -13.19
CA GLN A 136 -5.47 9.12 -13.77
C GLN A 136 -5.79 9.60 -15.19
N THR A 137 -5.58 10.89 -15.45
CA THR A 137 -5.63 11.44 -16.81
C THR A 137 -4.24 11.35 -17.45
N ARG A 138 -4.04 10.38 -18.35
CA ARG A 138 -2.76 10.14 -19.05
C ARG A 138 -2.88 10.47 -20.53
N GLN A 139 -1.92 11.23 -21.06
CA GLN A 139 -1.91 11.59 -22.48
C GLN A 139 -1.76 10.33 -23.36
N GLY A 140 -2.67 10.15 -24.32
CA GLY A 140 -2.62 9.03 -25.27
C GLY A 140 -3.04 7.68 -24.71
N ILE A 141 -3.55 7.62 -23.47
CA ILE A 141 -4.01 6.39 -22.83
C ILE A 141 -5.45 6.60 -22.38
N GLU A 142 -6.38 5.84 -22.95
CA GLU A 142 -7.78 5.83 -22.53
C GLU A 142 -7.94 4.86 -21.35
N ALA A 143 -8.01 5.43 -20.14
CA ALA A 143 -8.15 4.69 -18.89
C ALA A 143 -9.62 4.33 -18.60
N ALA A 144 -10.29 3.65 -19.54
CA ALA A 144 -11.71 3.29 -19.44
C ALA A 144 -12.00 2.19 -18.38
N SER A 145 -11.03 1.32 -18.12
CA SER A 145 -11.10 0.24 -17.13
C SER A 145 -9.70 -0.13 -16.64
N GLU A 146 -9.63 -0.88 -15.53
CA GLU A 146 -8.36 -1.39 -15.04
C GLU A 146 -7.73 -2.39 -16.02
N ALA A 147 -8.56 -3.12 -16.77
CA ALA A 147 -8.14 -3.98 -17.88
C ALA A 147 -7.39 -3.21 -18.98
N ALA A 148 -7.88 -2.04 -19.38
CA ALA A 148 -7.26 -1.21 -20.42
C ALA A 148 -5.87 -0.70 -20.02
N LEU A 149 -5.57 -0.69 -18.72
CA LEU A 149 -4.30 -0.23 -18.16
C LEU A 149 -3.28 -1.36 -17.93
N LEU A 150 -3.65 -2.64 -18.14
CA LEU A 150 -2.72 -3.77 -18.01
C LEU A 150 -1.47 -3.64 -18.92
N PRO A 151 -1.58 -3.23 -20.20
CA PRO A 151 -0.40 -3.02 -21.04
C PRO A 151 0.57 -1.98 -20.49
N LEU A 152 0.06 -0.89 -19.92
CA LEU A 152 0.90 0.15 -19.30
C LEU A 152 1.62 -0.40 -18.05
N ARG A 153 0.94 -1.20 -17.22
CA ARG A 153 1.57 -1.84 -16.07
C ARG A 153 2.66 -2.81 -16.50
N LEU A 154 2.41 -3.60 -17.55
CA LEU A 154 3.41 -4.51 -18.10
C LEU A 154 4.63 -3.75 -18.62
N GLN A 155 4.42 -2.65 -19.35
CA GLN A 155 5.51 -1.79 -19.83
C GLN A 155 6.42 -1.30 -18.68
N TYR A 156 5.84 -0.86 -17.55
CA TYR A 156 6.65 -0.45 -16.39
C TYR A 156 7.35 -1.63 -15.71
N ALA A 157 6.69 -2.79 -15.59
CA ALA A 157 7.31 -3.99 -15.03
C ALA A 157 8.50 -4.46 -15.89
N GLU A 158 8.35 -4.44 -17.22
CA GLU A 158 9.39 -4.78 -18.19
C GLU A 158 10.55 -3.78 -18.18
N LEU A 159 10.27 -2.48 -18.06
CA LEU A 159 11.30 -1.45 -17.90
C LEU A 159 12.21 -1.75 -16.71
N LEU A 160 11.62 -2.11 -15.56
CA LEU A 160 12.38 -2.49 -14.38
C LEU A 160 13.10 -3.82 -14.57
N ALA A 161 12.45 -4.81 -15.17
CA ALA A 161 13.05 -6.11 -15.39
C ALA A 161 14.28 -6.05 -16.31
N ALA A 162 14.22 -5.25 -17.39
CA ALA A 162 15.27 -5.10 -18.39
C ALA A 162 16.59 -4.56 -17.80
N GLU A 163 16.51 -3.69 -16.81
CA GLU A 163 17.68 -3.10 -16.13
C GLU A 163 18.12 -3.90 -14.89
N ASN A 164 17.59 -5.13 -14.71
CA ASN A 164 17.71 -5.89 -13.46
C ASN A 164 17.37 -5.02 -12.22
N GLY A 165 16.28 -4.27 -12.37
CA GLY A 165 15.81 -3.18 -11.53
C GLY A 165 15.42 -3.57 -10.11
N PRO A 166 15.01 -2.57 -9.31
CA PRO A 166 14.50 -2.76 -7.95
C PRO A 166 13.21 -3.60 -7.93
N CYS A 167 12.71 -3.92 -6.75
CA CYS A 167 11.40 -4.57 -6.63
C CYS A 167 10.29 -3.70 -7.20
N CYS A 168 9.52 -4.25 -8.14
CA CYS A 168 8.37 -3.59 -8.76
C CYS A 168 7.09 -3.90 -7.99
N GLY A 169 6.29 -2.87 -7.68
CA GLY A 169 4.93 -3.03 -7.18
C GLY A 169 3.95 -2.15 -7.94
N PHE A 170 2.65 -2.37 -7.74
CA PHE A 170 1.59 -1.52 -8.27
C PHE A 170 0.59 -1.14 -7.19
N ASN A 171 0.08 0.10 -7.27
CA ASN A 171 -1.06 0.57 -6.50
C ASN A 171 -2.25 0.78 -7.43
N CYS A 172 -3.44 0.44 -6.96
CA CYS A 172 -4.72 0.76 -7.60
C CYS A 172 -5.69 1.32 -6.55
N THR A 173 -6.29 2.47 -6.84
CA THR A 173 -7.37 3.03 -6.02
C THR A 173 -8.65 2.26 -6.30
N VAL A 174 -9.14 1.54 -5.29
CA VAL A 174 -10.38 0.76 -5.36
C VAL A 174 -11.53 1.59 -4.82
N HIS A 175 -12.61 1.61 -5.58
CA HIS A 175 -13.86 2.27 -5.27
C HIS A 175 -15.04 1.44 -5.81
N GLU A 176 -16.26 1.83 -5.49
CA GLU A 176 -17.48 1.07 -5.82
C GLU A 176 -17.54 0.65 -7.30
N LYS A 177 -17.21 1.59 -8.20
CA LYS A 177 -17.29 1.37 -9.65
C LYS A 177 -16.26 0.38 -10.22
N ASN A 178 -15.09 0.20 -9.59
CA ASN A 178 -14.02 -0.69 -10.11
C ASN A 178 -13.74 -1.91 -9.21
N LEU A 179 -14.47 -2.09 -8.10
CA LEU A 179 -14.31 -3.22 -7.18
C LEU A 179 -14.37 -4.59 -7.91
N HIS A 180 -15.23 -4.71 -8.93
CA HIS A 180 -15.38 -5.92 -9.73
C HIS A 180 -14.11 -6.29 -10.54
N GLU A 181 -13.18 -5.35 -10.76
CA GLU A 181 -11.92 -5.58 -11.47
C GLU A 181 -10.75 -6.01 -10.54
N VAL A 182 -10.95 -6.02 -9.22
CA VAL A 182 -9.91 -6.45 -8.25
C VAL A 182 -9.40 -7.86 -8.55
N GLY A 183 -10.30 -8.77 -8.89
CA GLY A 183 -9.95 -10.15 -9.25
C GLY A 183 -9.08 -10.24 -10.52
N LEU A 184 -9.35 -9.39 -11.51
CA LEU A 184 -8.55 -9.30 -12.73
C LEU A 184 -7.12 -8.87 -12.40
N LEU A 185 -6.97 -7.80 -11.61
CA LEU A 185 -5.66 -7.28 -11.22
C LEU A 185 -4.85 -8.30 -10.41
N SER A 186 -5.49 -9.04 -9.52
CA SER A 186 -4.84 -10.12 -8.77
C SER A 186 -4.34 -11.25 -9.66
N ARG A 187 -5.11 -11.68 -10.66
CA ARG A 187 -4.68 -12.72 -11.62
C ARG A 187 -3.53 -12.23 -12.48
N TRP A 188 -3.65 -11.04 -13.06
CA TRP A 188 -2.59 -10.42 -13.85
C TRP A 188 -1.28 -10.31 -13.06
N ALA A 189 -1.35 -9.88 -11.79
CA ALA A 189 -0.17 -9.84 -10.94
C ALA A 189 0.45 -11.24 -10.75
N ALA A 190 -0.36 -12.30 -10.65
CA ALA A 190 0.16 -13.67 -10.50
C ALA A 190 0.90 -14.11 -11.77
N GLU A 191 0.31 -13.86 -12.94
CA GLU A 191 0.87 -14.16 -14.26
C GLU A 191 2.27 -13.55 -14.44
N HIS A 192 2.51 -12.39 -13.83
CA HIS A 192 3.78 -11.66 -13.90
C HIS A 192 4.57 -11.65 -12.58
N ALA A 193 4.42 -12.67 -11.71
CA ALA A 193 5.05 -12.69 -10.38
C ALA A 193 6.60 -12.68 -10.37
N ASP A 194 7.24 -12.88 -11.51
CA ASP A 194 8.69 -12.80 -11.71
C ASP A 194 9.22 -11.35 -11.84
N THR A 195 8.34 -10.45 -12.28
CA THR A 195 8.63 -9.01 -12.46
C THR A 195 7.82 -8.13 -11.51
N VAL A 196 6.57 -8.50 -11.21
CA VAL A 196 5.66 -7.82 -10.28
C VAL A 196 5.72 -8.50 -8.91
N HIS A 197 6.16 -7.78 -7.89
CA HIS A 197 6.49 -8.34 -6.57
C HIS A 197 5.43 -8.01 -5.50
N SER A 198 4.72 -6.90 -5.67
CA SER A 198 3.59 -6.54 -4.82
C SER A 198 2.47 -5.85 -5.59
N PHE A 199 1.24 -6.02 -5.12
CA PHE A 199 0.08 -5.29 -5.62
C PHE A 199 -0.74 -4.77 -4.44
N HIS A 200 -1.03 -3.47 -4.42
CA HIS A 200 -1.74 -2.83 -3.33
C HIS A 200 -3.07 -2.25 -3.82
N PHE A 201 -4.14 -2.56 -3.10
CA PHE A 201 -5.49 -2.07 -3.31
C PHE A 201 -5.78 -0.99 -2.28
N ILE A 202 -5.79 0.28 -2.70
CA ILE A 202 -6.00 1.44 -1.83
C ILE A 202 -7.47 1.81 -1.86
N LEU A 203 -8.18 1.69 -0.74
CA LEU A 203 -9.61 1.97 -0.70
C LEU A 203 -9.85 3.47 -0.68
N TYR A 204 -10.58 3.96 -1.67
CA TYR A 204 -10.89 5.38 -1.80
C TYR A 204 -11.70 5.87 -0.60
N ARG A 205 -11.34 7.05 -0.11
CA ARG A 205 -12.08 7.79 0.92
C ARG A 205 -12.07 9.27 0.55
N ASP A 206 -13.24 9.87 0.69
CA ASP A 206 -13.49 11.27 0.43
C ASP A 206 -14.25 11.85 1.63
N PRO A 207 -13.86 13.01 2.19
CA PRO A 207 -14.57 13.66 3.27
C PRO A 207 -16.06 13.90 2.97
N THR A 208 -16.44 14.06 1.70
CA THR A 208 -17.86 14.19 1.30
C THR A 208 -18.69 12.94 1.59
N MET A 209 -18.06 11.75 1.67
CA MET A 209 -18.72 10.51 2.11
C MET A 209 -19.17 10.58 3.58
N ALA A 210 -18.56 11.48 4.36
CA ALA A 210 -18.95 11.79 5.72
C ALA A 210 -20.04 12.88 5.81
N GLY A 211 -20.81 13.13 4.75
CA GLY A 211 -21.81 14.22 4.68
C GLY A 211 -22.94 14.16 5.73
N HIS A 212 -23.03 13.05 6.48
CA HIS A 212 -23.90 12.89 7.65
C HIS A 212 -23.28 13.48 8.94
N LEU A 213 -22.05 13.97 8.88
CA LEU A 213 -21.32 14.58 9.99
C LEU A 213 -21.10 16.08 9.76
N THR A 214 -21.01 16.83 10.85
CA THR A 214 -20.50 18.20 10.87
C THR A 214 -19.07 18.16 11.40
N THR A 215 -18.15 18.78 10.66
CA THR A 215 -16.72 18.83 10.98
C THR A 215 -16.34 20.11 11.72
N PHE A 216 -15.42 20.00 12.66
CA PHE A 216 -14.94 21.10 13.51
C PHE A 216 -13.42 21.14 13.57
N ALA A 217 -12.85 22.34 13.45
CA ALA A 217 -11.46 22.64 13.76
C ALA A 217 -11.41 23.50 15.04
N ALA A 218 -10.76 22.99 16.09
CA ALA A 218 -10.64 23.68 17.38
C ALA A 218 -11.99 24.22 17.91
N GLY A 219 -13.06 23.43 17.75
CA GLY A 219 -14.42 23.78 18.19
C GLY A 219 -15.20 24.72 17.26
N ARG A 220 -14.63 25.14 16.12
CA ARG A 220 -15.32 25.93 15.10
C ARG A 220 -15.77 25.04 13.96
N GLU A 221 -17.04 25.14 13.57
CA GLU A 221 -17.56 24.42 12.40
C GLU A 221 -16.79 24.85 11.14
N VAL A 222 -16.36 23.86 10.36
CA VAL A 222 -15.69 24.08 9.08
C VAL A 222 -16.43 23.31 8.00
N ALA A 223 -16.47 23.88 6.80
CA ALA A 223 -17.02 23.20 5.64
C ALA A 223 -16.20 21.92 5.36
N PRO A 224 -16.81 20.88 4.77
CA PRO A 224 -16.06 19.74 4.27
C PRO A 224 -14.97 20.22 3.31
N ASP A 225 -13.78 19.62 3.45
CA ASP A 225 -12.55 19.96 2.74
C ASP A 225 -12.82 20.23 1.25
N GLU A 226 -12.60 21.47 0.82
CA GLU A 226 -12.93 21.92 -0.53
C GLU A 226 -12.02 21.29 -1.60
N ARG A 227 -10.85 20.76 -1.23
CA ARG A 227 -9.90 20.13 -2.16
C ARG A 227 -10.46 18.90 -2.86
N TYR A 228 -11.44 18.23 -2.25
CA TYR A 228 -12.07 17.07 -2.86
C TYR A 228 -13.15 17.46 -3.89
N ARG A 229 -13.72 18.67 -3.83
CA ARG A 229 -14.82 19.11 -4.71
C ARG A 229 -14.44 19.18 -6.19
N ASP A 230 -13.21 19.57 -6.50
CA ASP A 230 -12.74 19.69 -7.89
C ASP A 230 -12.19 18.37 -8.46
N THR A 231 -12.32 17.26 -7.72
CA THR A 231 -11.73 15.97 -8.08
C THR A 231 -12.76 14.83 -8.18
N GLU A 232 -14.07 15.15 -8.22
CA GLU A 232 -15.17 14.19 -8.10
C GLU A 232 -14.98 12.92 -8.95
N LEU A 233 -14.71 11.82 -8.25
CA LEU A 233 -14.75 10.46 -8.81
C LEU A 233 -16.21 9.99 -8.99
N GLY A 234 -17.17 10.72 -8.40
CA GLY A 234 -18.60 10.41 -8.40
C GLY A 234 -18.90 9.09 -7.70
N VAL A 235 -18.16 8.76 -6.65
CA VAL A 235 -18.35 7.57 -5.81
C VAL A 235 -18.94 8.02 -4.49
N LEU A 236 -20.09 7.46 -4.12
CA LEU A 236 -20.84 7.90 -2.94
C LEU A 236 -20.70 6.95 -1.75
N ARG A 237 -20.32 5.70 -2.00
CA ARG A 237 -20.21 4.68 -0.95
C ARG A 237 -18.74 4.27 -0.73
N PRO A 238 -18.27 4.25 0.53
CA PRO A 238 -16.97 3.66 0.85
C PRO A 238 -16.99 2.15 0.59
N VAL A 239 -15.92 1.65 -0.03
CA VAL A 239 -15.62 0.21 -0.12
C VAL A 239 -14.85 -0.21 1.13
N GLU A 240 -15.23 -1.35 1.71
CA GLU A 240 -14.56 -1.95 2.87
C GLU A 240 -13.55 -3.03 2.46
N ALA A 241 -12.54 -3.28 3.30
CA ALA A 241 -11.53 -4.31 3.06
C ALA A 241 -12.16 -5.72 2.92
N SER A 242 -13.27 -5.99 3.62
CA SER A 242 -14.00 -7.26 3.52
C SER A 242 -14.56 -7.50 2.11
N GLU A 243 -14.98 -6.44 1.41
CA GLU A 243 -15.49 -6.53 0.04
C GLU A 243 -14.36 -6.83 -0.95
N VAL A 244 -13.18 -6.23 -0.76
CA VAL A 244 -11.99 -6.54 -1.57
C VAL A 244 -11.51 -7.97 -1.30
N VAL A 245 -11.51 -8.42 -0.05
CA VAL A 245 -11.22 -9.82 0.29
C VAL A 245 -12.21 -10.78 -0.36
N ALA A 246 -13.50 -10.45 -0.39
CA ALA A 246 -14.50 -11.25 -1.07
C ALA A 246 -14.23 -11.33 -2.58
N ALA A 247 -13.96 -10.21 -3.24
CA ALA A 247 -13.62 -10.16 -4.67
C ALA A 247 -12.34 -10.96 -5.00
N LEU A 248 -11.33 -10.89 -4.13
CA LEU A 248 -10.10 -11.68 -4.28
C LEU A 248 -10.36 -13.18 -4.08
N THR A 249 -11.20 -13.55 -3.11
CA THR A 249 -11.56 -14.95 -2.83
C THR A 249 -12.41 -15.56 -3.94
N GLU A 250 -13.30 -14.78 -4.55
CA GLU A 250 -14.06 -15.19 -5.72
C GLU A 250 -13.15 -15.44 -6.92
N ALA A 251 -12.17 -14.56 -7.13
CA ALA A 251 -11.21 -14.68 -8.23
C ALA A 251 -10.18 -15.80 -8.03
N ASP A 252 -9.82 -16.08 -6.79
CA ASP A 252 -8.88 -17.12 -6.39
C ASP A 252 -9.36 -17.76 -5.07
N PRO A 253 -10.00 -18.94 -5.12
CA PRO A 253 -10.51 -19.62 -3.92
C PRO A 253 -9.44 -19.94 -2.86
N LEU A 254 -8.16 -19.94 -3.24
CA LEU A 254 -7.02 -20.12 -2.32
C LEU A 254 -6.65 -18.85 -1.56
N TYR A 255 -7.11 -17.67 -2.00
CA TYR A 255 -6.76 -16.38 -1.39
C TYR A 255 -7.04 -16.38 0.10
N ARG A 256 -6.01 -16.17 0.91
CA ARG A 256 -6.15 -16.01 2.36
C ARG A 256 -5.24 -14.88 2.85
N PRO A 257 -5.78 -13.90 3.60
CA PRO A 257 -4.94 -12.95 4.29
C PRO A 257 -4.20 -13.63 5.44
N SER A 258 -3.02 -13.11 5.76
CA SER A 258 -2.04 -13.72 6.65
C SER A 258 -1.63 -12.81 7.80
N ALA A 259 -1.72 -11.49 7.61
CA ALA A 259 -1.44 -10.50 8.63
C ALA A 259 -2.33 -9.25 8.46
N TYR A 260 -2.48 -8.49 9.53
CA TYR A 260 -3.27 -7.27 9.52
C TYR A 260 -2.77 -6.19 10.48
N LEU A 261 -3.21 -4.95 10.26
CA LEU A 261 -3.09 -3.81 11.18
C LEU A 261 -4.48 -3.34 11.60
N SER A 262 -4.68 -3.13 12.90
CA SER A 262 -5.98 -2.76 13.47
C SER A 262 -6.38 -1.31 13.20
N GLY A 263 -7.66 -1.01 13.37
CA GLY A 263 -8.15 0.35 13.52
C GLY A 263 -7.92 0.94 14.92
N THR A 264 -7.84 2.27 15.02
CA THR A 264 -7.70 2.99 16.30
C THR A 264 -9.01 3.10 17.08
N GLN A 265 -10.17 2.94 16.42
CA GLN A 265 -11.50 3.10 17.02
C GLN A 265 -12.36 1.84 16.91
N ASP A 266 -12.21 1.08 15.82
CA ASP A 266 -12.96 -0.17 15.60
C ASP A 266 -12.02 -1.38 15.56
N LEU A 267 -12.19 -2.27 16.54
CA LEU A 267 -11.40 -3.49 16.70
C LEU A 267 -11.70 -4.54 15.61
N ALA A 268 -12.87 -4.47 14.98
CA ALA A 268 -13.24 -5.35 13.87
C ALA A 268 -12.69 -4.86 12.53
N SER A 269 -12.18 -3.63 12.47
CA SER A 269 -11.61 -3.07 11.25
C SER A 269 -10.18 -3.54 11.01
N SER A 270 -9.88 -3.91 9.77
CA SER A 270 -8.55 -4.21 9.28
C SER A 270 -8.09 -3.10 8.34
N LYS A 271 -7.18 -2.25 8.83
CA LYS A 271 -6.69 -1.07 8.11
C LYS A 271 -5.64 -1.43 7.07
N TRP A 272 -4.82 -2.43 7.39
CA TRP A 272 -3.90 -3.04 6.44
C TRP A 272 -4.19 -4.53 6.47
N THR A 273 -4.44 -5.14 5.31
CA THR A 273 -4.63 -6.59 5.20
C THR A 273 -3.61 -7.15 4.22
N LEU A 274 -2.69 -7.99 4.71
CA LEU A 274 -1.57 -8.53 3.95
C LEU A 274 -1.77 -10.02 3.66
N ALA A 275 -1.66 -10.39 2.39
CA ALA A 275 -1.57 -11.77 1.93
C ALA A 275 -0.22 -11.96 1.22
N THR A 276 0.44 -13.10 1.46
CA THR A 276 1.65 -13.49 0.71
C THR A 276 1.38 -14.81 0.03
N ARG A 277 1.59 -14.89 -1.29
CA ARG A 277 1.37 -16.10 -2.09
C ARG A 277 2.64 -16.64 -2.71
N PHE A 278 2.63 -17.93 -2.99
CA PHE A 278 3.67 -18.64 -3.74
C PHE A 278 3.17 -18.88 -5.17
N VAL A 279 3.95 -18.48 -6.16
CA VAL A 279 3.57 -18.52 -7.57
C VAL A 279 4.64 -19.26 -8.39
N LEU A 280 4.21 -20.14 -9.29
CA LEU A 280 5.06 -20.91 -10.20
C LEU A 280 4.54 -20.72 -11.63
N GLY A 281 5.30 -20.03 -12.49
CA GLY A 281 4.92 -19.82 -13.89
C GLY A 281 3.50 -19.26 -14.06
N GLY A 282 3.15 -18.23 -13.30
CA GLY A 282 1.81 -17.62 -13.30
C GLY A 282 0.75 -18.35 -12.45
N THR A 283 1.00 -19.60 -12.04
CA THR A 283 0.05 -20.39 -11.25
C THR A 283 0.27 -20.18 -9.76
N VAL A 284 -0.79 -19.79 -9.04
CA VAL A 284 -0.77 -19.69 -7.58
C VAL A 284 -0.78 -21.09 -6.96
N LEU A 285 0.26 -21.40 -6.18
CA LEU A 285 0.39 -22.68 -5.46
C LEU A 285 -0.32 -22.66 -4.11
N GLY A 286 -0.44 -21.48 -3.49
CA GLY A 286 -1.08 -21.27 -2.21
C GLY A 286 -0.61 -19.99 -1.52
N TYR A 287 -1.20 -19.70 -0.37
CA TYR A 287 -0.94 -18.52 0.44
C TYR A 287 -0.27 -18.92 1.76
N ALA A 288 0.66 -18.09 2.22
CA ALA A 288 1.26 -18.22 3.54
C ALA A 288 0.21 -17.93 4.63
N GLY A 289 0.34 -18.60 5.77
CA GLY A 289 -0.46 -18.36 6.96
C GLY A 289 0.17 -17.33 7.92
N PRO A 290 -0.44 -17.15 9.10
CA PRO A 290 0.01 -16.16 10.08
C PRO A 290 1.38 -16.47 10.71
N ARG A 291 1.76 -17.75 10.82
CA ARG A 291 3.06 -18.13 11.42
C ARG A 291 4.22 -17.72 10.54
N PHE A 292 4.05 -17.80 9.22
CA PHE A 292 5.02 -17.27 8.27
C PHE A 292 5.26 -15.77 8.48
N GLN A 293 4.20 -14.97 8.63
CA GLN A 293 4.30 -13.52 8.86
C GLN A 293 4.95 -13.21 10.20
N GLU A 294 4.50 -13.86 11.27
CA GLU A 294 5.03 -13.70 12.62
C GLU A 294 6.55 -13.95 12.66
N LEU A 295 6.99 -15.09 12.14
CA LEU A 295 8.39 -15.47 12.13
C LEU A 295 9.22 -14.57 11.23
N THR A 296 8.72 -14.22 10.04
CA THR A 296 9.46 -13.33 9.12
C THR A 296 9.68 -11.95 9.74
N GLN A 297 8.64 -11.36 10.32
CA GLN A 297 8.72 -10.05 10.96
C GLN A 297 9.58 -10.09 12.22
N THR A 298 9.37 -11.08 13.09
CA THR A 298 10.08 -11.19 14.37
C THR A 298 11.56 -11.53 14.18
N LEU A 299 11.90 -12.44 13.26
CA LEU A 299 13.30 -12.77 12.98
C LEU A 299 14.03 -11.59 12.32
N HIS A 300 13.39 -10.90 11.38
CA HIS A 300 13.99 -9.69 10.80
C HIS A 300 14.22 -8.62 11.88
N HIS A 301 13.25 -8.41 12.76
CA HIS A 301 13.39 -7.49 13.89
C HIS A 301 14.49 -7.92 14.87
N LEU A 302 14.58 -9.20 15.21
CA LEU A 302 15.62 -9.75 16.08
C LEU A 302 17.04 -9.51 15.52
N PHE A 303 17.23 -9.73 14.21
CA PHE A 303 18.57 -9.67 13.59
C PHE A 303 18.95 -8.29 13.03
N LYS A 304 17.98 -7.46 12.64
CA LYS A 304 18.21 -6.14 12.04
C LYS A 304 17.76 -4.99 12.93
N GLY A 305 17.08 -5.29 14.03
CA GLY A 305 16.51 -4.31 14.94
C GLY A 305 15.34 -3.54 14.36
N ARG A 306 14.71 -3.98 13.26
CA ARG A 306 13.60 -3.29 12.56
C ARG A 306 12.65 -4.30 11.90
N TYR A 307 11.37 -3.98 11.75
CA TYR A 307 10.41 -4.83 11.04
C TYR A 307 10.62 -4.80 9.52
N LEU A 308 10.38 -5.91 8.84
CA LEU A 308 10.64 -6.03 7.40
C LEU A 308 9.58 -5.26 6.60
N ALA A 309 10.01 -4.30 5.78
CA ALA A 309 9.17 -3.62 4.81
C ALA A 309 9.38 -4.14 3.39
N VAL A 310 10.64 -4.21 2.95
CA VAL A 310 10.99 -4.53 1.56
C VAL A 310 11.98 -5.68 1.51
N SER A 311 11.59 -6.75 0.82
CA SER A 311 12.45 -7.88 0.46
C SER A 311 13.16 -7.60 -0.87
N THR A 312 14.34 -8.18 -1.06
CA THR A 312 15.05 -8.10 -2.35
C THR A 312 14.43 -9.04 -3.38
N ARG A 313 14.65 -8.79 -4.68
CA ARG A 313 14.21 -9.69 -5.76
C ARG A 313 14.73 -11.12 -5.59
N ALA A 314 15.98 -11.28 -5.12
CA ALA A 314 16.56 -12.58 -4.85
C ALA A 314 15.83 -13.33 -3.74
N GLN A 315 15.46 -12.64 -2.65
CA GLN A 315 14.65 -13.23 -1.57
C GLN A 315 13.27 -13.63 -2.08
N LEU A 316 12.64 -12.77 -2.89
CA LEU A 316 11.31 -13.03 -3.43
C LEU A 316 11.30 -14.17 -4.46
N ALA A 317 12.39 -14.35 -5.20
CA ALA A 317 12.59 -15.46 -6.13
C ALA A 317 13.03 -16.78 -5.44
N ALA A 318 13.32 -16.73 -4.14
CA ALA A 318 13.74 -17.89 -3.34
C ALA A 318 12.55 -18.62 -2.69
N GLY A 319 11.37 -18.63 -3.35
CA GLY A 319 10.16 -19.22 -2.80
C GLY A 319 10.32 -20.70 -2.43
N ARG A 320 11.11 -21.49 -3.19
CA ARG A 320 11.40 -22.90 -2.83
C ARG A 320 12.12 -23.04 -1.49
N LEU A 321 13.02 -22.11 -1.17
CA LEU A 321 13.69 -22.08 0.13
C LEU A 321 12.67 -21.76 1.23
N MET A 322 11.77 -20.80 1.00
CA MET A 322 10.70 -20.48 1.94
C MET A 322 9.74 -21.65 2.15
N LEU A 323 9.34 -22.33 1.08
CA LEU A 323 8.53 -23.55 1.14
C LEU A 323 9.19 -24.61 2.02
N ALA A 324 10.51 -24.81 1.89
CA ALA A 324 11.26 -25.79 2.68
C ALA A 324 11.42 -25.37 4.15
N LEU A 325 11.84 -24.13 4.41
CA LEU A 325 12.10 -23.62 5.77
C LEU A 325 10.84 -23.58 6.63
N PHE A 326 9.69 -23.24 6.04
CA PHE A 326 8.44 -23.06 6.77
C PHE A 326 7.46 -24.24 6.63
N PHE A 327 7.85 -25.33 5.96
CA PHE A 327 6.99 -26.50 5.72
C PHE A 327 6.31 -27.04 6.99
N PHE A 328 7.07 -27.12 8.10
CA PHE A 328 6.55 -27.63 9.37
C PHE A 328 6.00 -26.53 10.29
N LEU A 329 6.22 -25.26 9.95
CA LEU A 329 5.93 -24.11 10.82
C LEU A 329 4.62 -23.40 10.43
N ASP A 330 4.23 -23.45 9.16
CA ASP A 330 3.06 -22.77 8.66
C ASP A 330 2.22 -23.67 7.74
N ALA A 331 0.93 -23.81 8.07
CA ALA A 331 0.03 -24.70 7.34
C ALA A 331 -0.25 -24.26 5.89
N GLY A 332 -0.28 -22.94 5.64
CA GLY A 332 -0.46 -22.39 4.30
C GLY A 332 0.76 -22.62 3.42
N VAL A 333 1.95 -22.42 3.98
CA VAL A 333 3.22 -22.74 3.30
C VAL A 333 3.33 -24.23 3.02
N ARG A 334 2.95 -25.10 3.97
CA ARG A 334 2.92 -26.55 3.77
C ARG A 334 2.01 -26.95 2.61
N ALA A 335 0.82 -26.37 2.52
CA ALA A 335 -0.11 -26.63 1.43
C ALA A 335 0.49 -26.21 0.07
N ALA A 336 1.10 -25.02 0.00
CA ALA A 336 1.78 -24.55 -1.20
C ALA A 336 2.98 -25.45 -1.60
N ALA A 337 3.73 -25.96 -0.62
CA ALA A 337 4.84 -26.87 -0.87
C ALA A 337 4.37 -28.21 -1.44
N LEU A 338 3.29 -28.78 -0.91
CA LEU A 338 2.69 -30.00 -1.45
C LEU A 338 2.11 -29.77 -2.86
N ALA A 339 1.51 -28.60 -3.11
CA ALA A 339 1.05 -28.22 -4.44
C ALA A 339 2.22 -28.12 -5.44
N TRP A 340 3.34 -27.54 -5.04
CA TRP A 340 4.57 -27.49 -5.84
C TRP A 340 5.11 -28.89 -6.17
N VAL A 341 5.23 -29.77 -5.16
CA VAL A 341 5.67 -31.17 -5.38
C VAL A 341 4.75 -31.88 -6.36
N LYS A 342 3.42 -31.73 -6.21
CA LYS A 342 2.43 -32.32 -7.13
C LYS A 342 2.56 -31.77 -8.55
N ALA A 343 2.85 -30.48 -8.72
CA ALA A 343 3.09 -29.88 -10.03
C ALA A 343 4.35 -30.46 -10.69
N VAL A 344 5.46 -30.56 -9.95
CA VAL A 344 6.72 -31.14 -10.45
C VAL A 344 6.59 -32.63 -10.78
N LEU A 345 5.82 -33.40 -10.00
CA LEU A 345 5.56 -34.81 -10.31
C LEU A 345 4.75 -35.00 -11.60
N ARG A 346 3.91 -34.01 -11.98
CA ARG A 346 3.15 -34.02 -13.23
C ARG A 346 3.98 -33.54 -14.42
N ASP A 347 4.81 -32.52 -14.21
CA ASP A 347 5.77 -32.02 -15.20
C ASP A 347 7.14 -31.77 -14.54
N PRO A 348 8.10 -32.71 -14.68
CA PRO A 348 9.44 -32.58 -14.10
C PRO A 348 10.23 -31.35 -14.57
N LYS A 349 9.88 -30.73 -15.70
CA LYS A 349 10.56 -29.51 -16.17
C LYS A 349 10.34 -28.34 -15.22
N LEU A 350 9.20 -28.30 -14.53
CA LEU A 350 8.85 -27.27 -13.54
C LEU A 350 9.81 -27.23 -12.33
N PHE A 351 10.64 -28.25 -12.13
CA PHE A 351 11.69 -28.21 -11.11
C PHE A 351 12.75 -27.13 -11.39
N ARG A 352 12.96 -26.76 -12.66
CA ARG A 352 13.91 -25.70 -13.06
C ARG A 352 13.33 -24.31 -12.90
N GLU A 353 12.01 -24.19 -12.90
CA GLU A 353 11.31 -22.92 -12.72
C GLU A 353 11.43 -22.42 -11.28
N LYS A 354 11.43 -21.08 -11.14
CA LYS A 354 11.48 -20.43 -9.84
C LYS A 354 10.08 -20.38 -9.24
N VAL A 355 10.00 -20.55 -7.92
CA VAL A 355 8.80 -20.21 -7.15
C VAL A 355 9.01 -18.82 -6.61
N HIS A 356 8.11 -17.91 -6.95
CA HIS A 356 8.12 -16.52 -6.51
C HIS A 356 7.19 -16.33 -5.32
N THR A 357 7.60 -15.54 -4.34
CA THR A 357 6.72 -15.00 -3.32
C THR A 357 6.24 -13.63 -3.74
N GLN A 358 4.94 -13.38 -3.67
CA GLN A 358 4.32 -12.11 -4.06
C GLN A 358 3.36 -11.64 -2.97
N SER A 359 3.35 -10.33 -2.71
CA SER A 359 2.50 -9.74 -1.67
C SER A 359 1.28 -9.03 -2.27
N LEU A 360 0.11 -9.29 -1.72
CA LEU A 360 -1.11 -8.52 -1.98
C LEU A 360 -1.46 -7.76 -0.70
N LEU A 361 -1.73 -6.47 -0.84
CA LEU A 361 -2.02 -5.59 0.29
C LEU A 361 -3.33 -4.85 0.05
N ILE A 362 -4.21 -4.82 1.05
CA ILE A 362 -5.41 -3.99 1.05
C ILE A 362 -5.19 -2.89 2.09
N LEU A 363 -5.34 -1.64 1.64
CA LEU A 363 -5.11 -0.42 2.41
C LEU A 363 -6.44 0.28 2.61
N GLN A 364 -7.06 0.07 3.76
CA GLN A 364 -8.27 0.78 4.14
C GLN A 364 -7.90 2.11 4.79
N ALA A 365 -8.34 3.19 4.15
CA ALA A 365 -8.12 4.54 4.63
C ALA A 365 -8.98 4.86 5.88
N ILE A 366 -9.06 6.14 6.24
CA ILE A 366 -9.88 6.62 7.35
C ILE A 366 -11.34 6.19 7.19
N ASP A 367 -11.97 5.70 8.26
CA ASP A 367 -13.42 5.53 8.30
C ASP A 367 -14.04 6.55 9.22
N PHE A 368 -15.17 7.10 8.80
CA PHE A 368 -15.99 8.02 9.59
C PHE A 368 -17.11 7.21 10.25
N LEU A 369 -17.01 7.03 11.57
CA LEU A 369 -17.97 6.24 12.33
C LEU A 369 -19.27 7.04 12.57
N PRO A 370 -20.41 6.37 12.79
CA PRO A 370 -21.69 7.04 13.00
C PRO A 370 -21.75 7.97 14.21
N ASP A 371 -20.83 7.82 15.18
CA ASP A 371 -20.71 8.69 16.36
C ASP A 371 -19.77 9.88 16.13
N GLY A 372 -19.24 10.05 14.92
CA GLY A 372 -18.31 11.11 14.53
C GLY A 372 -16.83 10.78 14.77
N LYS A 373 -16.51 9.64 15.39
CA LYS A 373 -15.11 9.23 15.54
C LYS A 373 -14.49 8.86 14.20
N MET A 374 -13.20 9.13 14.07
CA MET A 374 -12.42 8.81 12.89
C MET A 374 -11.50 7.63 13.18
N ASN A 375 -11.74 6.51 12.51
CA ASN A 375 -11.01 5.27 12.69
C ASN A 375 -9.78 5.25 11.76
N MET A 376 -8.59 5.37 12.34
CA MET A 376 -7.30 5.41 11.65
C MET A 376 -6.58 4.07 11.73
N CYS A 377 -5.45 3.90 11.03
CA CYS A 377 -4.54 2.77 11.22
C CYS A 377 -3.76 2.92 12.53
N ASP A 378 -3.90 1.93 13.42
CA ASP A 378 -3.11 1.81 14.65
C ASP A 378 -1.66 1.49 14.28
N GLY A 379 -0.70 2.37 14.57
CA GLY A 379 0.67 2.20 14.09
C GLY A 379 0.83 2.36 12.57
N CYS A 380 0.12 3.32 11.98
CA CYS A 380 0.12 3.60 10.53
C CYS A 380 1.55 3.69 9.94
N PRO A 381 1.90 2.92 8.90
CA PRO A 381 3.15 3.06 8.14
C PRO A 381 3.33 4.45 7.51
N ASP A 382 2.23 5.06 7.08
CA ASP A 382 2.19 6.32 6.34
C ASP A 382 2.17 7.55 7.25
N MET A 383 3.06 7.59 8.26
CA MET A 383 3.30 8.80 9.05
C MET A 383 4.38 9.66 8.41
N THR A 384 4.11 10.95 8.28
CA THR A 384 4.96 11.96 7.65
C THR A 384 5.30 13.09 8.62
N VAL A 385 6.37 13.83 8.33
CA VAL A 385 6.84 14.94 9.17
C VAL A 385 6.22 16.26 8.72
N HIS A 386 5.77 17.03 9.70
CA HIS A 386 5.45 18.45 9.54
C HIS A 386 5.83 19.18 10.82
N GLU A 387 6.58 20.28 10.69
CA GLU A 387 7.03 21.11 11.83
C GLU A 387 7.68 20.30 12.97
N GLY A 388 8.48 19.29 12.62
CA GLY A 388 9.21 18.46 13.58
C GLY A 388 8.38 17.37 14.29
N THR A 389 7.11 17.22 13.92
CA THR A 389 6.16 16.23 14.49
C THR A 389 5.66 15.26 13.42
N LEU A 390 5.24 14.06 13.84
CA LEU A 390 4.70 13.02 12.96
C LEU A 390 3.17 13.06 12.91
N TYR A 391 2.60 13.03 11.70
CA TYR A 391 1.16 13.00 11.44
C TYR A 391 0.79 11.93 10.41
N TRP A 392 -0.44 11.44 10.44
CA TRP A 392 -0.95 10.57 9.37
C TRP A 392 -0.95 11.34 8.05
N SER A 393 -0.30 10.79 7.02
CA SER A 393 -0.16 11.48 5.74
C SER A 393 -1.50 11.84 5.10
N CYS A 394 -2.49 10.95 5.20
CA CYS A 394 -3.84 11.16 4.69
C CYS A 394 -4.65 12.24 5.45
N ARG A 395 -4.15 12.72 6.59
CA ARG A 395 -4.77 13.81 7.37
C ARG A 395 -3.84 15.00 7.59
N LEU A 396 -2.66 15.00 6.96
CA LEU A 396 -1.66 16.06 7.12
C LEU A 396 -2.23 17.42 6.73
N GLU A 397 -3.04 17.43 5.70
CA GLU A 397 -3.64 18.63 5.14
C GLU A 397 -4.57 19.36 6.12
N GLU A 398 -5.20 18.65 7.05
CA GLU A 398 -5.97 19.26 8.15
C GLU A 398 -5.06 20.03 9.11
N ILE A 399 -3.88 19.47 9.42
CA ILE A 399 -2.89 20.12 10.29
C ILE A 399 -2.34 21.37 9.61
N LYS A 400 -2.00 21.30 8.32
CA LYS A 400 -1.47 22.46 7.58
C LYS A 400 -2.47 23.61 7.49
N GLU A 401 -3.75 23.31 7.38
CA GLU A 401 -4.80 24.32 7.15
C GLU A 401 -5.38 24.87 8.45
N TYR A 402 -5.60 23.99 9.43
CA TYR A 402 -6.32 24.34 10.66
C TYR A 402 -5.45 24.27 11.92
N GLY A 403 -4.22 23.77 11.83
CA GLY A 403 -3.33 23.56 12.99
C GLY A 403 -3.78 22.43 13.93
N THR A 404 -4.84 21.70 13.58
CA THR A 404 -5.40 20.61 14.39
C THR A 404 -6.10 19.60 13.49
N PHE A 405 -6.19 18.35 13.96
CA PHE A 405 -7.07 17.38 13.33
C PHE A 405 -8.52 17.81 13.46
N LEU A 406 -9.26 17.64 12.39
CA LEU A 406 -10.70 17.81 12.37
C LEU A 406 -11.35 16.76 13.29
N THR A 407 -12.32 17.24 14.06
CA THR A 407 -13.26 16.38 14.80
C THR A 407 -14.61 16.42 14.11
N ALA A 408 -15.44 15.41 14.30
CA ALA A 408 -16.75 15.37 13.69
C ALA A 408 -17.81 14.94 14.69
N ILE A 409 -19.03 15.44 14.51
CA ILE A 409 -20.23 15.00 15.24
C ILE A 409 -21.36 14.74 14.25
N PRO A 410 -22.36 13.90 14.57
CA PRO A 410 -23.50 13.67 13.69
C PRO A 410 -24.31 14.96 13.43
N ARG A 411 -24.70 15.20 12.17
CA ARG A 411 -25.67 16.24 11.81
C ARG A 411 -27.03 15.87 12.42
N ASN A 412 -27.36 16.50 13.55
CA ASN A 412 -28.60 16.34 14.33
C ASN A 412 -28.77 14.98 15.05
N ARG A 413 -28.63 14.97 16.38
CA ARG A 413 -29.69 14.36 17.20
C ARG A 413 -30.75 15.45 17.39
N PRO A 414 -32.05 15.20 17.13
CA PRO A 414 -33.08 16.03 17.74
C PRO A 414 -32.82 16.03 19.25
N GLU A 415 -32.86 17.21 19.87
CA GLU A 415 -32.94 17.33 21.32
C GLU A 415 -34.05 16.38 21.82
N GLN A 416 -33.70 15.45 22.72
CA GLN A 416 -34.69 14.74 23.53
C GLN A 416 -34.87 15.50 24.83
#